data_AF-A0A7S3MMH6-F1
#
_entry.id   AF-A0A7S3MMH6-F1
#
_cell.length_a   1.000
_cell.length_b   1.000
_cell.length_c   1.000
_cell.angle_alpha   90.00
_cell.angle_beta   90.00
_cell.angle_gamma   90.00
#
_symmetry.space_group_name_H-M   'P 1'
#
loop_
_entity.id
_entity.type
_entity.pdbx_description
1 polymer ?
#
loop_
_entity_poly.entity_id
_entity_poly.type
_entity_poly.pdbx_seq_one_letter_code
_entity_poly.pdbx_strand_id
1 'polypeptide(L)'
;MWWWFIRTEEEWIPPMNFKDDDWFYIYQQNIFYQYFVALHAAVLLTTGNDCGPRGNSQVTIATIGLFLGAIINANIFGELAVLVSQLNAKNTEFQVKLTKINTTIKHLKLPRPLEERIRDYIITNQNSLEGQEQLSRFMKLLSPSIKARVIKHEFYAVLKRQPMFGFDERITAAVLEKLSLNLYKPDQKVAVQGEYPEEMFFLVRGNCDVFKTLTSTTPLYVQ
;
A
#
# COMPACT_ATOMS: atom_id res chain seq x y z
N MET A 1 -40.73 5.97 2.72
CA MET A 1 -41.53 6.47 3.86
C MET A 1 -42.00 7.91 3.63
N TRP A 2 -41.10 8.86 3.34
CA TRP A 2 -41.46 10.26 3.12
C TRP A 2 -42.54 10.51 2.05
N TRP A 3 -42.45 9.84 0.90
CA TRP A 3 -43.44 9.92 -0.18
C TRP A 3 -44.87 9.54 0.26
N TRP A 4 -45.01 8.54 1.13
CA TRP A 4 -46.32 8.10 1.60
C TRP A 4 -46.99 9.16 2.47
N PHE A 5 -46.22 9.86 3.31
CA PHE A 5 -46.71 10.93 4.19
C PHE A 5 -47.08 12.22 3.44
N ILE A 6 -46.28 12.60 2.43
CA ILE A 6 -46.58 13.78 1.58
C ILE A 6 -47.96 13.63 0.95
N ARG A 7 -48.35 12.41 0.58
CA ARG A 7 -49.62 12.10 -0.08
C ARG A 7 -50.82 12.06 0.88
N THR A 8 -50.63 11.81 2.17
CA THR A 8 -51.75 11.67 3.11
C THR A 8 -52.21 12.98 3.70
N GLU A 9 -51.28 13.91 3.96
CA GLU A 9 -51.59 15.19 4.60
C GLU A 9 -51.61 16.36 3.60
N GLU A 10 -50.98 16.24 2.42
CA GLU A 10 -50.88 17.30 1.38
C GLU A 10 -50.43 18.70 1.86
N GLU A 11 -49.82 18.78 3.04
CA GLU A 11 -49.39 20.02 3.70
C GLU A 11 -47.88 20.29 3.60
N TRP A 12 -47.11 19.32 3.11
CA TRP A 12 -45.65 19.44 3.08
C TRP A 12 -45.16 20.21 1.85
N ILE A 13 -44.34 21.24 2.10
CA ILE A 13 -43.77 22.10 1.06
C ILE A 13 -42.26 21.82 1.01
N PRO A 14 -41.70 21.41 -0.13
CA PRO A 14 -40.26 21.21 -0.25
C PRO A 14 -39.52 22.54 -0.12
N PRO A 15 -38.31 22.54 0.46
CA PRO A 15 -37.56 23.78 0.68
C PRO A 15 -37.25 24.62 -0.55
N MET A 16 -37.20 23.98 -1.72
CA MET A 16 -37.02 24.66 -3.01
C MET A 16 -38.16 25.64 -3.33
N ASN A 17 -39.34 25.45 -2.75
CA ASN A 17 -40.54 26.24 -3.01
C ASN A 17 -40.93 27.15 -1.83
N PHE A 18 -40.01 27.45 -0.90
CA PHE A 18 -40.32 28.36 0.22
C PHE A 18 -40.35 29.86 -0.17
N LYS A 19 -39.90 30.21 -1.38
CA LYS A 19 -39.80 31.61 -1.83
C LYS A 19 -40.95 32.08 -2.72
N ASP A 20 -41.65 31.15 -3.37
CA ASP A 20 -42.78 31.43 -4.26
C ASP A 20 -43.98 30.63 -3.74
N ASP A 21 -45.19 31.18 -3.76
CA ASP A 21 -46.46 30.55 -3.30
C ASP A 21 -46.90 29.34 -4.17
N ASP A 22 -45.94 28.64 -4.77
CA ASP A 22 -46.09 27.62 -5.80
C ASP A 22 -46.35 26.20 -5.24
N TRP A 23 -46.61 26.07 -3.94
CA TRP A 23 -46.75 24.77 -3.27
C TRP A 23 -47.99 23.99 -3.72
N PHE A 24 -49.07 24.68 -4.10
CA PHE A 24 -50.27 24.06 -4.68
C PHE A 24 -49.98 23.35 -6.00
N TYR A 25 -48.91 23.71 -6.72
CA TYR A 25 -48.60 23.12 -8.02
C TYR A 25 -48.00 21.72 -7.91
N ILE A 26 -47.23 21.40 -6.85
CA ILE A 26 -46.57 20.08 -6.73
C ILE A 26 -47.59 18.95 -6.70
N TYR A 27 -48.66 19.12 -5.92
CA TYR A 27 -49.74 18.13 -5.79
C TYR A 27 -50.57 17.98 -7.06
N GLN A 28 -50.56 19.00 -7.93
CA GLN A 28 -51.21 18.97 -9.25
C GLN A 28 -50.30 18.41 -10.35
N GLN A 29 -48.99 18.28 -10.12
CA GLN A 29 -48.05 17.68 -11.07
C GLN A 29 -48.17 16.15 -11.13
N ASN A 30 -47.56 15.57 -12.17
CA ASN A 30 -47.48 14.12 -12.35
C ASN A 30 -46.84 13.41 -11.15
N ILE A 31 -47.31 12.20 -10.83
CA ILE A 31 -46.82 11.33 -9.76
C ILE A 31 -45.30 11.13 -9.80
N PHE A 32 -44.72 11.06 -11.00
CA PHE A 32 -43.27 10.95 -11.19
C PHE A 32 -42.53 12.16 -10.63
N TYR A 33 -43.03 13.37 -10.90
CA TYR A 33 -42.41 14.61 -10.43
C TYR A 33 -42.47 14.68 -8.89
N GLN A 34 -43.64 14.38 -8.31
CA GLN A 34 -43.82 14.36 -6.85
C GLN A 34 -42.86 13.36 -6.18
N TYR A 35 -42.67 12.18 -6.77
CA TYR A 35 -41.74 11.18 -6.26
C TYR A 35 -40.28 11.66 -6.29
N PHE A 36 -39.82 12.25 -7.39
CA PHE A 36 -38.44 12.75 -7.49
C PHE A 36 -38.17 13.91 -6.54
N VAL A 37 -39.14 14.79 -6.31
CA VAL A 37 -39.04 15.86 -5.30
C VAL A 37 -38.94 15.26 -3.89
N ALA A 38 -39.77 14.26 -3.57
CA ALA A 38 -39.70 13.55 -2.30
C ALA A 38 -38.37 12.81 -2.10
N LEU A 39 -37.83 12.19 -3.16
CA LEU A 39 -36.53 11.52 -3.16
C LEU A 39 -35.39 12.54 -2.93
N HIS A 40 -35.43 13.67 -3.64
CA HIS A 40 -34.47 14.75 -3.47
C HIS A 40 -34.45 15.27 -2.02
N ALA A 41 -35.63 15.50 -1.43
CA ALA A 41 -35.74 15.90 -0.03
C ALA A 41 -35.22 14.82 0.94
N ALA A 42 -35.43 13.54 0.67
CA ALA A 42 -34.88 12.45 1.49
C ALA A 42 -33.34 12.39 1.44
N VAL A 43 -32.74 12.64 0.27
CA VAL A 43 -31.29 12.73 0.13
C VAL A 43 -30.73 13.93 0.89
N LEU A 44 -31.40 15.10 0.79
CA LEU A 44 -31.03 16.30 1.54
C LEU A 44 -31.14 16.09 3.06
N LEU A 45 -32.20 15.42 3.53
CA LEU A 45 -32.36 15.07 4.94
C LEU A 45 -31.20 14.18 5.41
N THR A 46 -30.76 13.24 4.56
CA THR A 46 -29.63 12.36 4.87
C THR A 46 -28.32 13.13 5.01
N THR A 47 -28.13 14.23 4.27
CA THR A 47 -26.94 15.09 4.41
C THR A 47 -27.03 16.10 5.55
N GLY A 48 -28.11 16.06 6.36
CA GLY A 48 -28.33 16.94 7.50
C GLY A 48 -29.01 18.26 7.15
N ASN A 49 -29.59 18.39 5.95
CA ASN A 49 -30.37 19.56 5.57
C ASN A 49 -31.81 19.43 6.09
N ASP A 50 -32.43 20.59 6.34
CA ASP A 50 -33.81 20.64 6.80
C ASP A 50 -34.80 20.32 5.67
N CYS A 51 -35.82 19.52 5.98
CA CYS A 51 -36.93 19.24 5.07
C CYS A 51 -38.15 20.15 5.30
N GLY A 52 -38.11 21.03 6.31
CA GLY A 52 -39.16 21.98 6.65
C GLY A 52 -40.50 21.32 7.01
N PRO A 53 -40.53 20.45 8.03
CA PRO A 53 -41.77 19.83 8.49
C PRO A 53 -42.75 20.87 9.03
N ARG A 54 -44.05 20.70 8.76
CA ARG A 54 -45.12 21.60 9.22
C ARG A 54 -45.97 21.00 10.34
N GLY A 55 -46.18 19.69 10.32
CA GLY A 55 -46.95 18.95 11.32
C GLY A 55 -46.10 18.22 12.38
N ASN A 56 -46.68 17.96 13.56
CA ASN A 56 -46.01 17.22 14.64
C ASN A 56 -45.56 15.80 14.20
N SER A 57 -46.34 15.14 13.34
CA SER A 57 -46.02 13.85 12.72
C SER A 57 -44.77 13.96 11.83
N GLN A 58 -44.73 14.98 10.97
CA GLN A 58 -43.64 15.26 10.05
C GLN A 58 -42.34 15.59 10.80
N VAL A 59 -42.41 16.39 11.86
CA VAL A 59 -41.26 16.71 12.73
C VAL A 59 -40.66 15.45 13.35
N THR A 60 -41.51 14.56 13.86
CA THR A 60 -41.06 13.32 14.50
C THR A 60 -40.32 12.40 13.52
N ILE A 61 -40.86 12.23 12.31
CA ILE A 61 -40.27 11.38 11.27
C ILE A 61 -38.99 12.01 10.71
N ALA A 62 -39.00 13.32 10.46
CA ALA A 62 -37.81 14.05 10.02
C ALA A 62 -36.67 13.92 11.04
N THR A 63 -36.99 14.01 12.34
CA THR A 63 -36.02 13.84 13.42
C THR A 63 -35.43 12.43 13.44
N ILE A 64 -36.25 11.38 13.33
CA ILE A 64 -35.77 9.98 13.23
C ILE A 64 -34.90 9.80 11.97
N GLY A 65 -35.34 10.36 10.84
CA GLY A 65 -34.60 10.33 9.57
C GLY A 65 -33.23 11.00 9.67
N LEU A 66 -33.14 12.13 10.37
CA LEU A 66 -31.88 12.83 10.64
C LEU A 66 -30.94 11.99 11.50
N PHE A 67 -31.44 11.35 12.56
CA PHE A 67 -30.60 10.44 13.37
C PHE A 67 -30.07 9.27 12.55
N LEU A 68 -30.92 8.62 11.75
CA LEU A 68 -30.50 7.53 10.88
C LEU A 68 -29.52 7.99 9.80
N GLY A 69 -29.78 9.14 9.17
CA GLY A 69 -28.88 9.76 8.20
C GLY A 69 -27.51 10.07 8.79
N ALA A 70 -27.48 10.62 10.01
CA ALA A 70 -26.24 10.88 10.73
C ALA A 70 -25.43 9.61 11.01
N ILE A 71 -26.10 8.52 11.43
CA ILE A 71 -25.44 7.21 11.65
C ILE A 71 -24.89 6.65 10.33
N ILE A 72 -25.64 6.72 9.24
CA ILE A 72 -25.20 6.24 7.93
C ILE A 72 -23.98 7.04 7.46
N ASN A 73 -24.03 8.37 7.54
CA ASN A 73 -22.91 9.23 7.17
C ASN A 73 -21.67 8.94 8.03
N ALA A 74 -21.84 8.78 9.34
CA ALA A 74 -20.73 8.46 10.23
C ALA A 74 -20.04 7.14 9.84
N ASN A 75 -20.80 6.10 9.49
CA ASN A 75 -20.24 4.84 8.99
C ASN A 75 -19.53 5.01 7.65
N ILE A 76 -20.13 5.72 6.69
CA ILE A 76 -19.52 5.97 5.37
C ILE A 76 -18.18 6.68 5.54
N PHE A 77 -18.13 7.77 6.33
CA PHE A 77 -16.89 8.50 6.55
C PHE A 77 -15.86 7.69 7.36
N GLY A 78 -16.31 6.83 8.27
CA GLY A 78 -15.45 5.89 9.00
C GLY A 78 -14.76 4.91 8.06
N GLU A 79 -15.51 4.23 7.20
CA GLU A 79 -14.98 3.29 6.20
C GLU A 79 -14.06 3.99 5.19
N LEU A 80 -14.43 5.19 4.73
CA LEU A 80 -13.59 5.99 3.85
C LEU A 80 -12.26 6.35 4.50
N ALA A 81 -12.25 6.73 5.79
CA ALA A 81 -11.03 7.02 6.52
C ALA A 81 -10.12 5.78 6.63
N VAL A 82 -10.69 4.61 6.90
CA VAL A 82 -9.96 3.33 6.94
C VAL A 82 -9.35 3.02 5.57
N LEU A 83 -10.13 3.16 4.49
CA LEU A 83 -9.67 2.94 3.13
C LEU A 83 -8.51 3.88 2.77
N VAL A 84 -8.62 5.17 3.09
CA VAL A 84 -7.54 6.15 2.86
C VAL A 84 -6.30 5.80 3.66
N SER A 85 -6.46 5.35 4.91
CA SER A 85 -5.35 4.87 5.74
C SER A 85 -4.67 3.65 5.13
N GLN A 86 -5.44 2.71 4.57
CA GLN A 86 -4.91 1.51 3.92
C GLN A 86 -4.17 1.84 2.63
N LEU A 87 -4.71 2.71 1.78
CA LEU A 87 -4.05 3.17 0.55
C LEU A 87 -2.71 3.86 0.86
N ASN A 88 -2.65 4.63 1.94
CA ASN A 88 -1.46 5.35 2.36
C ASN A 88 -0.56 4.56 3.32
N ALA A 89 -0.88 3.30 3.63
CA ALA A 89 -0.16 2.52 4.64
C ALA A 89 1.33 2.39 4.29
N LYS A 90 1.67 2.06 3.04
CA LYS A 90 3.06 1.90 2.58
C LYS A 90 3.86 3.20 2.72
N ASN A 91 3.29 4.33 2.30
CA ASN A 91 3.94 5.63 2.41
C ASN A 91 4.14 6.03 3.88
N THR A 92 3.12 5.79 4.70
CA THR A 92 3.18 6.07 6.15
C THR A 92 4.26 5.24 6.82
N GLU A 93 4.35 3.94 6.52
CA GLU A 93 5.39 3.05 7.05
C GLU A 93 6.79 3.55 6.67
N PHE A 94 6.99 3.96 5.41
CA PHE A 94 8.26 4.51 4.97
C PHE A 94 8.63 5.81 5.69
N GLN A 95 7.67 6.72 5.88
CA GLN A 95 7.91 7.96 6.64
C GLN A 95 8.27 7.68 8.11
N VAL A 96 7.61 6.69 8.74
CA VAL A 96 7.96 6.23 10.08
C VAL A 96 9.40 5.67 10.11
N LYS A 97 9.80 4.89 9.09
CA LYS A 97 11.17 4.37 8.95
C LYS A 97 12.20 5.49 8.82
N LEU A 98 11.95 6.48 7.95
CA LEU A 98 12.82 7.65 7.79
C LEU A 98 12.93 8.46 9.09
N THR A 99 11.82 8.63 9.80
CA THR A 99 11.81 9.33 11.10
C THR A 99 12.71 8.62 12.11
N LYS A 100 12.61 7.28 12.22
CA LYS A 100 13.49 6.49 13.09
C LYS A 100 14.97 6.65 12.72
N ILE A 101 15.29 6.60 11.43
CA ILE A 101 16.66 6.79 10.93
C ILE A 101 17.17 8.19 11.31
N ASN A 102 16.36 9.22 11.11
CA ASN A 102 16.73 10.60 11.46
C ASN A 102 16.99 10.76 12.96
N THR A 103 16.21 10.11 13.83
CA THR A 103 16.47 10.10 15.27
C THR A 103 17.81 9.42 15.59
N THR A 104 18.11 8.29 14.95
CA THR A 104 19.40 7.59 15.11
C THR A 104 20.59 8.45 14.65
N ILE A 105 20.47 9.11 13.49
CA ILE A 105 21.50 10.02 12.97
C ILE A 105 21.80 11.13 13.99
N LYS A 106 20.76 11.75 14.55
CA LYS A 106 20.91 12.80 15.58
C LYS A 106 21.59 12.26 16.84
N HIS A 107 21.24 11.06 17.28
CA HIS A 107 21.87 10.43 18.45
C HIS A 107 23.36 10.15 18.22
N LEU A 108 23.73 9.73 17.01
CA LEU A 108 25.12 9.44 16.63
C LEU A 108 25.95 10.70 16.33
N LYS A 109 25.33 11.88 16.23
CA LYS A 109 26.01 13.16 15.92
C LYS A 109 26.87 13.07 14.66
N LEU A 110 26.33 12.48 13.59
CA LEU A 110 27.06 12.30 12.34
C LEU A 110 27.31 13.66 11.65
N PRO A 111 28.39 13.80 10.87
CA PRO A 111 28.63 15.02 10.10
C PRO A 111 27.59 15.14 8.96
N ARG A 112 27.12 16.36 8.68
CA ARG A 112 26.13 16.68 7.63
C ARG A 112 26.31 15.94 6.29
N PRO A 113 27.51 15.87 5.67
CA PRO A 113 27.67 15.17 4.39
C PRO A 113 27.36 13.67 4.49
N LEU A 114 27.59 13.05 5.65
CA LEU A 114 27.27 11.64 5.87
C LEU A 114 25.77 11.45 6.10
N GLU A 115 25.09 12.39 6.79
CA GLU A 115 23.64 12.34 6.98
C GLU A 115 22.88 12.38 5.65
N GLU A 116 23.24 13.31 4.78
CA GLU A 116 22.64 13.48 3.45
C GLU A 116 22.81 12.22 2.61
N ARG A 117 24.04 11.68 2.58
CA ARG A 117 24.34 10.44 1.86
C ARG A 117 23.53 9.24 2.38
N ILE A 118 23.32 9.14 3.69
CA ILE A 118 22.47 8.09 4.28
C ILE A 118 21.01 8.25 3.83
N ARG A 119 20.46 9.47 3.87
CA ARG A 119 19.07 9.73 3.45
C ARG A 119 18.87 9.40 1.98
N ASP A 120 19.76 9.89 1.11
CA ASP A 120 19.70 9.66 -0.33
C ASP A 120 19.80 8.17 -0.66
N TYR A 121 20.69 7.45 0.02
CA TYR A 121 20.82 6.01 -0.13
C TYR A 121 19.52 5.26 0.22
N ILE A 122 18.88 5.61 1.33
CA ILE A 122 17.65 4.94 1.80
C ILE A 122 16.46 5.24 0.88
N ILE A 123 16.33 6.49 0.42
CA ILE A 123 15.25 6.90 -0.50
C ILE A 123 15.42 6.22 -1.85
N THR A 124 16.63 6.22 -2.41
CA THR A 124 16.91 5.65 -3.73
C THR A 124 16.75 4.13 -3.74
N ASN A 125 17.17 3.46 -2.66
CA ASN A 125 17.15 2.00 -2.57
C ASN A 125 15.93 1.43 -1.84
N GLN A 126 14.89 2.23 -1.57
CA GLN A 126 13.74 1.80 -0.77
C GLN A 126 13.12 0.50 -1.31
N ASN A 127 12.78 0.46 -2.59
CA ASN A 127 12.12 -0.71 -3.20
C ASN A 127 13.00 -1.96 -3.14
N SER A 128 14.30 -1.82 -3.41
CA SER A 128 15.26 -2.93 -3.36
C SER A 128 15.43 -3.48 -1.94
N LEU A 129 15.58 -2.59 -0.95
CA LEU A 129 15.72 -2.97 0.46
C LEU A 129 14.45 -3.62 1.00
N GLU A 130 13.27 -3.10 0.64
CA GLU A 130 11.98 -3.63 1.05
C GLU A 130 11.74 -5.04 0.48
N GLY A 131 12.01 -5.25 -0.82
CA GLY A 131 11.90 -6.57 -1.45
C GLY A 131 12.81 -7.62 -0.81
N GLN A 132 14.04 -7.26 -0.47
CA GLN A 132 14.97 -8.15 0.24
C GLN A 132 14.49 -8.44 1.67
N GLU A 133 14.00 -7.44 2.39
CA GLU A 133 13.51 -7.60 3.75
C GLU A 133 12.25 -8.48 3.79
N GLN A 134 11.31 -8.27 2.87
CA GLN A 134 10.12 -9.10 2.70
C GLN A 134 10.47 -10.55 2.37
N LEU A 135 11.39 -10.78 1.43
CA LEU A 135 11.85 -12.12 1.09
C LEU A 135 12.55 -12.78 2.27
N SER A 136 13.41 -12.07 3.00
CA SER A 136 14.06 -12.59 4.21
C SER A 136 13.05 -12.99 5.28
N ARG A 137 12.06 -12.12 5.54
CA ARG A 137 10.97 -12.42 6.49
C ARG A 137 10.16 -13.63 6.03
N PHE A 138 9.71 -13.66 4.79
CA PHE A 138 8.98 -14.79 4.20
C PHE A 138 9.74 -16.11 4.39
N MET A 139 11.03 -16.12 4.04
CA MET A 139 11.88 -17.30 4.21
C MET A 139 12.05 -17.71 5.67
N LYS A 140 12.00 -16.78 6.63
CA LYS A 140 12.06 -17.12 8.07
C LYS A 140 10.78 -17.74 8.60
N LEU A 141 9.61 -17.45 8.01
CA LEU A 141 8.34 -18.07 8.41
C LEU A 141 8.23 -19.54 8.00
N LEU A 142 8.95 -19.96 6.97
CA LEU A 142 8.87 -21.32 6.43
C LEU A 142 9.66 -22.33 7.28
N SER A 143 9.08 -23.51 7.50
CA SER A 143 9.80 -24.65 8.05
C SER A 143 10.96 -25.05 7.13
N PRO A 144 12.03 -25.69 7.65
CA PRO A 144 13.20 -26.06 6.84
C PRO A 144 12.85 -26.92 5.62
N SER A 145 11.89 -27.84 5.77
CA SER A 145 11.44 -28.71 4.67
C SER A 145 10.70 -27.94 3.57
N ILE A 146 9.83 -27.00 3.92
CA ILE A 146 9.11 -26.16 2.94
C ILE A 146 10.08 -25.19 2.27
N LYS A 147 10.97 -24.56 3.04
CA LYS A 147 12.02 -23.67 2.53
C LYS A 147 12.88 -24.36 1.46
N ALA A 148 13.35 -25.57 1.75
CA ALA A 148 14.14 -26.36 0.79
C ALA A 148 13.35 -26.61 -0.50
N ARG A 149 12.06 -26.92 -0.42
CA ARG A 149 11.21 -27.10 -1.61
C ARG A 149 11.03 -25.82 -2.42
N VAL A 150 10.84 -24.66 -1.77
CA VAL A 150 10.70 -23.37 -2.45
C VAL A 150 11.99 -22.98 -3.17
N ILE A 151 13.14 -23.10 -2.49
CA ILE A 151 14.48 -22.85 -3.08
C ILE A 151 14.68 -23.78 -4.28
N LYS A 152 14.40 -25.08 -4.11
CA LYS A 152 14.53 -26.05 -5.20
C LYS A 152 13.68 -25.66 -6.41
N HIS A 153 12.42 -25.26 -6.20
CA HIS A 153 11.52 -24.90 -7.28
C HIS A 153 11.95 -23.62 -8.02
N GLU A 154 12.28 -22.55 -7.29
CA GLU A 154 12.66 -21.26 -7.90
C GLU A 154 13.97 -21.36 -8.68
N PHE A 155 14.98 -22.07 -8.15
CA PHE A 155 16.33 -22.07 -8.72
C PHE A 155 16.65 -23.23 -9.64
N TYR A 156 15.81 -24.26 -9.72
CA TYR A 156 16.02 -25.39 -10.65
C TYR A 156 16.15 -24.91 -12.10
N ALA A 157 15.26 -24.01 -12.54
CA ALA A 157 15.31 -23.46 -13.89
C ALA A 157 16.57 -22.61 -14.14
N VAL A 158 17.06 -21.91 -13.12
CA VAL A 158 18.28 -21.09 -13.20
C VAL A 158 19.51 -21.96 -13.36
N LEU A 159 19.64 -23.03 -12.56
CA LEU A 159 20.76 -23.96 -12.61
C LEU A 159 20.80 -24.76 -13.93
N LYS A 160 19.63 -25.19 -14.42
CA LYS A 160 19.54 -25.92 -15.70
C LYS A 160 20.02 -25.09 -16.90
N ARG A 161 19.89 -23.76 -16.84
CA ARG A 161 20.38 -22.84 -17.87
C ARG A 161 21.89 -22.62 -17.84
N GLN A 162 22.57 -22.99 -16.75
CA GLN A 162 24.01 -22.80 -16.64
C GLN A 162 24.77 -23.86 -17.46
N PRO A 163 25.76 -23.47 -18.28
CA PRO A 163 26.55 -24.41 -19.07
C PRO A 163 27.25 -25.49 -18.25
N MET A 164 27.57 -25.19 -16.98
CA MET A 164 28.32 -26.11 -16.11
C MET A 164 27.45 -27.26 -15.54
N PHE A 165 26.13 -27.07 -15.38
CA PHE A 165 25.26 -28.00 -14.67
C PHE A 165 24.14 -28.60 -15.53
N GLY A 166 23.84 -28.02 -16.70
CA GLY A 166 22.70 -28.42 -17.54
C GLY A 166 22.78 -29.83 -18.15
N PHE A 167 23.92 -30.52 -18.06
CA PHE A 167 24.14 -31.82 -18.71
C PHE A 167 23.79 -33.04 -17.85
N ASP A 168 23.78 -32.92 -16.51
CA ASP A 168 23.50 -34.05 -15.61
C ASP A 168 22.48 -33.64 -14.53
N GLU A 169 21.35 -34.33 -14.54
CA GLU A 169 20.25 -34.13 -13.60
C GLU A 169 20.65 -34.55 -12.18
N ARG A 170 21.57 -35.53 -12.02
CA ARG A 170 22.07 -35.97 -10.72
C ARG A 170 22.94 -34.90 -10.06
N ILE A 171 23.82 -34.28 -10.83
CA ILE A 171 24.67 -33.17 -10.35
C ILE A 171 23.78 -31.97 -10.00
N THR A 172 22.81 -31.64 -10.85
CA THR A 172 21.86 -30.56 -10.59
C THR A 172 21.08 -30.80 -9.29
N ALA A 173 20.59 -32.02 -9.06
CA ALA A 173 19.90 -32.39 -7.83
C ALA A 173 20.81 -32.28 -6.58
N ALA A 174 22.06 -32.73 -6.68
CA ALA A 174 23.03 -32.65 -5.59
C ALA A 174 23.40 -31.20 -5.24
N VAL A 175 23.54 -30.33 -6.24
CA VAL A 175 23.79 -28.88 -6.04
C VAL A 175 22.56 -28.21 -5.42
N LEU A 176 21.35 -28.53 -5.88
CA LEU A 176 20.10 -28.00 -5.34
C LEU A 176 19.87 -28.35 -3.87
N GLU A 177 20.40 -29.46 -3.39
CA GLU A 177 20.33 -29.83 -1.96
C GLU A 177 21.24 -29.00 -1.07
N LYS A 178 22.36 -28.49 -1.60
CA LYS A 178 23.30 -27.65 -0.87
C LYS A 178 23.14 -26.15 -1.15
N LEU A 179 22.20 -25.79 -2.02
CA LEU A 179 21.95 -24.40 -2.40
C LEU A 179 21.36 -23.61 -1.23
N SER A 180 22.01 -22.50 -0.89
CA SER A 180 21.54 -21.54 0.12
C SER A 180 21.25 -20.19 -0.54
N LEU A 181 20.18 -19.53 -0.07
CA LEU A 181 19.81 -18.20 -0.56
C LEU A 181 20.50 -17.13 0.30
N ASN A 182 21.43 -16.40 -0.29
CA ASN A 182 22.12 -15.28 0.33
C ASN A 182 21.60 -13.94 -0.22
N LEU A 183 21.28 -13.00 0.68
CA LEU A 183 20.76 -11.67 0.33
C LEU A 183 21.82 -10.62 0.69
N TYR A 184 22.27 -9.88 -0.33
CA TYR A 184 23.27 -8.83 -0.19
C TYR A 184 22.61 -7.46 -0.36
N LYS A 185 22.97 -6.52 0.52
CA LYS A 185 22.53 -5.13 0.41
C LYS A 185 23.30 -4.42 -0.73
N PRO A 186 22.75 -3.34 -1.31
CA PRO A 186 23.52 -2.50 -2.23
C PRO A 186 24.85 -2.05 -1.58
N ASP A 187 25.90 -1.93 -2.40
CA ASP A 187 27.28 -1.61 -2.00
C ASP A 187 28.00 -2.63 -1.09
N GLN A 188 27.37 -3.77 -0.79
CA GLN A 188 28.02 -4.84 -0.04
C GLN A 188 28.93 -5.67 -0.97
N LYS A 189 30.18 -5.87 -0.54
CA LYS A 189 31.13 -6.73 -1.26
C LYS A 189 30.71 -8.19 -1.13
N VAL A 190 30.60 -8.89 -2.27
CA VAL A 190 30.26 -10.33 -2.33
C VAL A 190 31.51 -11.20 -2.33
N ALA A 191 32.55 -10.80 -3.05
CA ALA A 191 33.85 -11.47 -3.09
C ALA A 191 34.97 -10.43 -3.17
N VAL A 192 36.10 -10.69 -2.51
CA VAL A 192 37.25 -9.76 -2.48
C VAL A 192 38.46 -10.39 -3.16
N GLN A 193 39.19 -9.59 -3.94
CA GLN A 193 40.41 -10.02 -4.60
C GLN A 193 41.48 -10.43 -3.57
N GLY A 194 42.02 -11.64 -3.73
CA GLY A 194 43.05 -12.20 -2.84
C GLY A 194 42.48 -13.13 -1.75
N GLU A 195 41.16 -13.23 -1.61
CA GLU A 195 40.53 -14.25 -0.75
C GLU A 195 40.54 -15.62 -1.42
N TYR A 196 40.63 -16.68 -0.61
CA TYR A 196 40.56 -18.05 -1.10
C TYR A 196 39.13 -18.38 -1.56
N PRO A 197 38.93 -18.97 -2.75
CA PRO A 197 37.60 -19.26 -3.25
C PRO A 197 36.98 -20.46 -2.51
N GLU A 198 36.17 -20.19 -1.49
CA GLU A 198 35.46 -21.22 -0.71
C GLU A 198 34.06 -21.53 -1.27
N GLU A 199 33.41 -20.54 -1.90
CA GLU A 199 32.02 -20.62 -2.32
C GLU A 199 31.82 -20.17 -3.77
N MET A 200 30.80 -20.74 -4.42
CA MET A 200 30.35 -20.32 -5.74
C MET A 200 29.00 -19.60 -5.61
N PHE A 201 28.91 -18.39 -6.15
CA PHE A 201 27.70 -17.60 -6.14
C PHE A 201 27.02 -17.59 -7.50
N PHE A 202 25.68 -17.66 -7.49
CA PHE A 202 24.85 -17.47 -8.68
C PHE A 202 24.02 -16.20 -8.50
N LEU A 203 24.17 -15.26 -9.42
CA LEU A 203 23.35 -14.05 -9.41
C LEU A 203 21.97 -14.37 -9.98
N VAL A 204 20.94 -14.34 -9.12
CA VAL A 204 19.57 -14.63 -9.51
C VAL A 204 18.82 -13.34 -9.86
N ARG A 205 18.92 -12.32 -9.00
CA ARG A 205 18.27 -11.01 -9.18
C ARG A 205 19.20 -9.91 -8.70
N GLY A 206 19.22 -8.80 -9.44
CA GLY A 206 20.11 -7.66 -9.20
C GLY A 206 21.31 -7.65 -10.15
N ASN A 207 22.19 -6.69 -9.92
CA ASN A 207 23.41 -6.49 -10.69
C ASN A 207 24.60 -6.51 -9.73
N CYS A 208 25.71 -7.09 -10.17
CA CYS A 208 26.97 -7.06 -9.45
C CYS A 208 28.03 -6.47 -10.36
N ASP A 209 28.73 -5.45 -9.86
CA ASP A 209 29.86 -4.85 -10.56
C ASP A 209 31.16 -5.45 -10.06
N VAL A 210 32.06 -5.74 -11.00
CA VAL A 210 33.38 -6.29 -10.70
C VAL A 210 34.42 -5.20 -10.84
N PHE A 211 35.06 -4.85 -9.73
CA PHE A 211 36.15 -3.87 -9.71
C PHE A 211 37.49 -4.59 -9.53
N LYS A 212 38.44 -4.34 -10.43
CA LYS A 212 39.82 -4.81 -10.29
C LYS A 212 40.64 -3.73 -9.60
N THR A 213 41.24 -4.04 -8.45
CA THR A 213 42.19 -3.13 -7.83
C THR A 213 43.53 -3.31 -8.54
N LEU A 214 43.93 -2.33 -9.35
CA LEU A 214 45.27 -2.28 -9.91
C LEU A 214 46.24 -1.93 -8.77
N THR A 215 46.91 -2.92 -8.21
CA THR A 215 48.03 -2.70 -7.30
C THR A 215 49.18 -2.04 -8.06
N SER A 216 49.24 -0.70 -8.05
CA SER A 216 50.43 0.03 -8.48
C SER A 216 51.47 0.00 -7.36
N THR A 217 52.33 -1.00 -7.37
CA THR A 217 53.64 -0.92 -6.72
C THR A 217 54.70 -1.43 -7.68
N THR A 218 55.11 -0.51 -8.56
CA THR A 218 56.45 -0.33 -9.16
C THR A 218 57.05 -1.41 -10.09
N PRO A 219 57.92 -0.98 -11.03
CA PRO A 219 58.24 -1.71 -12.25
C PRO A 219 59.42 -2.66 -12.04
N LEU A 220 59.37 -3.85 -12.64
CA LEU A 220 60.58 -4.65 -12.82
C LEU A 220 61.24 -4.22 -14.14
N TYR A 221 62.32 -3.46 -13.99
CA TYR A 221 63.34 -3.27 -15.01
C TYR A 221 64.00 -4.61 -15.37
N VAL A 222 64.15 -4.84 -16.68
CA VAL A 222 65.29 -5.47 -17.40
C VAL A 222 65.90 -6.75 -16.81
N GLN A 223 65.67 -7.89 -17.49
CA GLN A 223 66.58 -8.44 -18.53
C GLN A 223 65.79 -9.30 -19.51
#